data_AF-A0A5K1DRQ2-F1
#
_entry.id   AF-A0A5K1DRQ2-F1
#
_cell.length_a   1.000
_cell.length_b   1.000
_cell.length_c   1.000
_cell.angle_alpha   90.00
_cell.angle_beta   90.00
_cell.angle_gamma   90.00
#
_symmetry.space_group_name_H-M   'P 1'
#
loop_
_entity.id
_entity.type
_entity.pdbx_description
1 polymer ?
#
loop_
_entity_poly.entity_id
_entity_poly.type
_entity_poly.pdbx_seq_one_letter_code
_entity_poly.pdbx_strand_id
1 'polypeptide(L)'
;DVHRKWIEGGNYELCIEDVRDEIWDMVKPGDPLKITLADLLACKQGGTVASMLIDVRGFWAHDNRENLLQEEEEAEEESPPS
;
A
#
# COMPACT_ATOMS: atom_id res chain seq x y z
N ASP A 1 10.33 -5.35 -11.42
CA ASP A 1 8.92 -5.21 -11.07
C ASP A 1 8.72 -5.66 -9.63
N VAL A 2 7.86 -4.97 -8.88
CA VAL A 2 7.64 -5.19 -7.43
C VAL A 2 7.12 -6.60 -7.18
N HIS A 3 6.15 -7.06 -7.97
CA HIS A 3 5.59 -8.41 -7.83
C HIS A 3 6.67 -9.50 -7.95
N ARG A 4 7.54 -9.43 -8.97
CA ARG A 4 8.64 -10.39 -9.09
C ARG A 4 9.55 -10.41 -7.87
N LYS A 5 9.97 -9.23 -7.38
CA LYS A 5 10.87 -9.13 -6.23
C LYS A 5 10.18 -9.62 -4.93
N TRP A 6 8.87 -9.41 -4.82
CA TRP A 6 8.07 -9.93 -3.71
C TRP A 6 8.11 -11.45 -3.66
N ILE A 7 7.86 -12.11 -4.79
CA ILE A 7 7.93 -13.57 -4.92
C ILE A 7 9.36 -14.10 -4.72
N GLU A 8 10.38 -13.44 -5.28
CA GLU A 8 11.79 -13.78 -5.05
C GLU A 8 12.20 -13.69 -3.57
N GLY A 9 11.52 -12.84 -2.78
CA GLY A 9 11.69 -12.72 -1.34
C GLY A 9 11.08 -13.87 -0.52
N GLY A 10 10.39 -14.82 -1.16
CA GLY A 10 9.73 -15.94 -0.48
C GLY A 10 8.41 -15.58 0.19
N ASN A 11 7.81 -14.43 -0.16
CA ASN A 11 6.50 -14.03 0.33
C ASN A 11 5.37 -14.82 -0.37
N TYR A 12 4.14 -14.68 0.11
CA TYR A 12 2.95 -15.31 -0.47
C TYR A 12 2.63 -14.76 -1.87
N GLU A 13 1.82 -15.52 -2.60
CA GLU A 13 1.31 -15.10 -3.92
C GLU A 13 0.39 -13.89 -3.77
N LEU A 14 0.66 -12.85 -4.55
CA LEU A 14 -0.13 -11.63 -4.57
C LEU A 14 -1.23 -11.72 -5.63
N CYS A 15 -2.46 -11.39 -5.23
CA CYS A 15 -3.54 -11.15 -6.18
C CYS A 15 -3.36 -9.77 -6.81
N ILE A 16 -2.90 -9.72 -8.06
CA ILE A 16 -2.65 -8.46 -8.77
C ILE A 16 -3.96 -7.71 -9.01
N GLU A 17 -5.07 -8.43 -9.18
CA GLU A 17 -6.40 -7.86 -9.31
C GLU A 17 -6.83 -7.08 -8.06
N ASP A 18 -6.55 -7.61 -6.86
CA ASP A 18 -6.89 -6.92 -5.60
C ASP A 18 -6.02 -5.68 -5.40
N VAL A 19 -4.72 -5.76 -5.70
CA VAL A 19 -3.81 -4.60 -5.65
C VAL A 19 -4.25 -3.52 -6.64
N ARG A 20 -4.68 -3.92 -7.85
CA ARG A 20 -5.23 -2.98 -8.84
C ARG A 20 -6.49 -2.31 -8.31
N ASP A 21 -7.42 -3.09 -7.76
CA ASP A 21 -8.71 -2.58 -7.29
C ASP A 21 -8.52 -1.65 -6.08
N GLU A 22 -7.59 -1.95 -5.16
CA GLU A 22 -7.22 -1.05 -4.06
C GLU A 22 -6.64 0.28 -4.57
N ILE A 23 -5.74 0.24 -5.56
CA ILE A 23 -5.22 1.46 -6.20
C ILE A 23 -6.36 2.24 -6.87
N TRP A 24 -7.30 1.55 -7.51
CA TRP A 24 -8.46 2.20 -8.14
C TRP A 24 -9.37 2.88 -7.12
N ASP A 25 -9.60 2.24 -5.98
CA ASP A 25 -10.41 2.77 -4.88
C ASP A 25 -9.74 3.94 -4.17
N MET A 26 -8.41 3.94 -4.07
CA MET A 26 -7.65 5.07 -3.54
C MET A 26 -7.65 6.27 -4.49
N VAL A 27 -7.41 6.04 -5.79
CA VAL A 27 -7.21 7.10 -6.78
C VAL A 27 -8.54 7.68 -7.29
N LYS A 28 -9.57 6.84 -7.43
CA LYS A 28 -10.90 7.19 -7.99
C LYS A 28 -10.79 8.00 -9.28
N PRO A 29 -10.14 7.46 -10.33
CA PRO A 29 -9.87 8.21 -11.54
C PRO A 29 -11.15 8.66 -12.23
N GLY A 30 -11.11 9.85 -12.84
CA GLY A 30 -12.24 10.35 -13.62
C GLY A 30 -12.53 9.56 -14.91
N ASP A 31 -11.54 8.81 -15.40
CA ASP A 31 -11.64 7.94 -16.58
C ASP A 31 -11.47 6.48 -16.15
N PRO A 32 -12.42 5.57 -16.47
CA PRO A 32 -12.34 4.17 -16.06
C PRO A 32 -11.23 3.37 -16.73
N LEU A 33 -10.56 3.91 -17.75
CA LEU A 33 -9.51 3.20 -18.50
C LEU A 33 -8.10 3.68 -18.17
N LYS A 34 -7.94 4.75 -17.39
CA LYS A 34 -6.61 5.30 -17.07
C LYS A 34 -6.59 6.10 -15.78
N ILE A 35 -5.43 6.09 -15.15
CA ILE A 35 -5.05 7.04 -14.10
C ILE A 35 -4.18 8.12 -14.72
N THR A 36 -4.55 9.38 -14.52
CA THR A 36 -3.75 10.53 -14.94
C THR A 36 -2.94 11.09 -13.77
N LEU A 37 -1.95 11.94 -14.07
CA LEU A 37 -1.24 12.69 -13.04
C LEU A 37 -2.19 13.58 -12.21
N ALA A 38 -3.23 14.15 -12.85
CA ALA A 38 -4.20 14.96 -12.15
C ALA A 38 -4.97 14.14 -11.09
N ASP A 39 -5.32 12.89 -11.40
CA ASP A 39 -5.98 11.98 -10.46
C ASP A 39 -5.06 11.66 -9.27
N LEU A 40 -3.77 11.36 -9.52
CA LEU A 40 -2.79 11.07 -8.46
C LEU A 40 -2.53 12.25 -7.53
N LEU A 41 -2.55 13.48 -8.06
CA LEU A 41 -2.43 14.70 -7.26
C LEU A 41 -3.72 14.95 -6.46
N ALA A 42 -4.89 14.69 -7.06
CA ALA A 42 -6.19 14.93 -6.44
C ALA A 42 -6.50 13.93 -5.31
N CYS A 43 -6.08 12.66 -5.44
CA CYS A 43 -6.36 11.62 -4.44
C CYS A 43 -5.57 11.79 -3.14
N LYS A 44 -4.54 12.66 -3.13
CA LYS A 44 -3.63 12.92 -1.99
C LYS A 44 -2.84 11.70 -1.49
N GLN A 45 -2.93 10.57 -2.19
CA GLN A 45 -2.25 9.32 -1.89
C GLN A 45 -1.27 8.89 -2.98
N GLY A 46 -0.92 9.80 -3.91
CA GLY A 46 -0.03 9.49 -5.03
C GLY A 46 1.35 8.96 -4.59
N GLY A 47 1.85 9.39 -3.42
CA GLY A 47 3.08 8.86 -2.83
C GLY A 47 2.97 7.38 -2.45
N THR A 48 1.87 7.00 -1.78
CA THR A 48 1.56 5.61 -1.42
C THR A 48 1.42 4.75 -2.68
N VAL A 49 0.64 5.21 -3.67
CA VAL A 49 0.46 4.50 -4.95
C VAL A 49 1.80 4.30 -5.67
N ALA A 50 2.64 5.33 -5.74
CA ALA A 50 3.97 5.20 -6.34
C ALA A 50 4.83 4.17 -5.58
N SER A 51 4.83 4.24 -4.25
CA SER A 51 5.55 3.33 -3.36
C SER A 51 5.15 1.87 -3.59
N MET A 52 3.84 1.58 -3.62
CA MET A 52 3.30 0.25 -3.91
C MET A 52 3.76 -0.31 -5.26
N LEU A 53 3.91 0.53 -6.28
CA LEU A 53 4.25 0.11 -7.63
C LEU A 53 5.76 -0.02 -7.88
N ILE A 54 6.62 0.67 -7.11
CA ILE A 54 8.07 0.76 -7.42
C ILE A 54 8.99 0.30 -6.29
N ASP A 55 8.53 0.26 -5.03
CA ASP A 55 9.32 -0.16 -3.87
C ASP A 55 8.64 -1.33 -3.16
N VAL A 56 9.32 -2.48 -3.14
CA VAL A 56 8.85 -3.71 -2.47
C VAL A 56 8.66 -3.50 -0.97
N ARG A 57 9.51 -2.70 -0.33
CA ARG A 57 9.37 -2.40 1.11
C ARG A 57 8.20 -1.46 1.37
N GLY A 58 8.00 -0.52 0.45
CA GLY A 58 6.87 0.38 0.45
C GLY A 58 5.54 -0.36 0.28
N PHE A 59 5.51 -1.30 -0.64
CA PHE A 59 4.39 -2.22 -0.82
C PHE A 59 4.15 -3.06 0.45
N TRP A 60 5.18 -3.70 1.00
CA TRP A 60 5.09 -4.50 2.24
C TRP A 60 4.48 -3.72 3.41
N ALA A 61 4.95 -2.49 3.62
CA ALA A 61 4.45 -1.64 4.70
C ALA A 61 2.97 -1.27 4.53
N HIS A 62 2.53 -1.06 3.28
CA HIS A 62 1.12 -0.75 2.99
C HIS A 62 0.21 -1.97 3.14
N ASP A 63 0.67 -3.13 2.68
CA ASP A 63 -0.07 -4.40 2.75
C ASP A 63 -0.24 -4.88 4.21
N ASN A 64 0.77 -4.65 5.04
CA ASN A 64 0.77 -5.02 6.46
C ASN A 64 0.37 -3.89 7.41
N ARG A 65 -0.15 -2.77 6.90
CA ARG A 65 -0.42 -1.56 7.70
C ARG A 65 -1.29 -1.82 8.95
N GLU A 66 -2.28 -2.70 8.84
CA GLU A 66 -3.20 -2.99 9.96
C GLU A 66 -2.48 -3.75 11.08
N ASN A 67 -1.56 -4.65 10.72
CA ASN A 67 -0.75 -5.37 11.71
C ASN A 67 0.24 -4.41 12.39
N LEU A 68 0.86 -3.51 11.62
CA LEU A 68 1.76 -2.49 12.17
C LEU A 68 1.04 -1.55 13.15
N LEU A 69 -0.19 -1.15 12.82
CA LEU A 69 -1.02 -0.32 13.72
C LEU A 69 -1.35 -1.06 15.04
N GLN A 70 -1.66 -2.36 14.97
CA GLN A 70 -1.89 -3.16 16.19
C GLN A 70 -0.63 -3.28 17.05
N GLU A 71 0.54 -3.50 16.44
CA GLU A 71 1.81 -3.55 17.17
C GLU A 71 2.14 -2.23 17.87
N GLU A 72 1.83 -1.08 17.26
CA GLU A 72 2.00 0.24 17.86
C GLU A 72 1.04 0.46 19.03
N GLU A 73 -0.24 0.06 18.90
CA GLU A 73 -1.24 0.17 19.97
C GLU A 73 -0.87 -0.70 21.19
N GLU A 74 -0.44 -1.95 20.97
CA GLU A 74 0.00 -2.85 22.06
C GLU A 74 1.23 -2.29 22.80
N ALA A 75 2.18 -1.67 22.09
CA ALA A 75 3.35 -1.06 22.69
C ALA A 75 3.02 0.17 23.56
N GLU A 76 2.01 0.96 23.18
CA GLU A 76 1.53 2.08 24.00
C GLU A 76 0.82 1.60 25.27
N GLU A 77 0.07 0.49 25.23
CA GLU A 77 -0.60 -0.07 26.41
C GLU A 77 0.37 -0.68 27.44
N GLU A 78 1.49 -1.27 26.98
CA GLU A 78 2.51 -1.82 27.88
C GLU A 78 3.47 -0.76 28.47
N SER A 79 3.36 0.50 28.02
CA SER A 79 4.15 1.62 28.55
C SER A 79 3.66 2.00 29.95
N PRO A 80 4.52 1.98 31.01
CA PRO A 80 4.09 2.39 32.34
C PRO A 80 3.66 3.86 32.34
N PRO A 81 2.53 4.22 33.00
CA PRO A 81 2.08 5.61 33.04
C PRO A 81 3.14 6.50 33.69
N SER A 82 3.35 7.68 33.09
CA SER A 82 4.35 8.69 33.49
C SER A 82 4.06 9.31 34.84
#